data_AF-A0A8T5THZ9-F1
#
_entry.id   AF-A0A8T5THZ9-F1
#
_cell.length_a   1.000
_cell.length_b   1.000
_cell.length_c   1.000
_cell.angle_alpha   90.00
_cell.angle_beta   90.00
_cell.angle_gamma   90.00
#
_symmetry.space_group_name_H-M   'P 1'
#
loop_
_entity.id
_entity.type
_entity.pdbx_description
1 polymer ?
#
loop_
_entity_poly.entity_id
_entity_poly.type
_entity_poly.pdbx_seq_one_letter_code
_entity_poly.pdbx_strand_id
1 'polypeptide(L)'
;MEISHNNAWEQFLDEFISVFSVYDLNKYKIFICGSYDEDSFTTLQEIKNIVKNKDNTLAFFEKEFRRTHIENLILKFDLIAKFSDEIIMIIDHDKGGHMIEMGIILSYTEFLRKTKVFVLKDADITHVLKKGGLLTPFFEENKNLFYFDDNDKLYLKVKDLYEIE
;
A
#
# COMPACT_ATOMS: atom_id res chain seq x y z
N MET A 1 -11.84 8.42 -24.50
CA MET A 1 -10.50 8.98 -24.73
C MET A 1 -9.52 7.85 -24.48
N GLU A 2 -8.87 7.32 -25.50
CA GLU A 2 -7.89 6.23 -25.32
C GLU A 2 -6.63 6.83 -24.69
N ILE A 3 -6.30 6.40 -23.48
CA ILE A 3 -5.03 6.74 -22.84
C ILE A 3 -4.01 5.75 -23.37
N SER A 4 -3.08 6.23 -24.20
CA SER A 4 -1.95 5.42 -24.66
C SER A 4 -1.10 4.97 -23.46
N HIS A 5 -1.03 3.66 -23.21
CA HIS A 5 -0.32 3.07 -22.07
C HIS A 5 1.20 3.27 -22.10
N ASN A 6 1.82 3.49 -23.27
CA ASN A 6 3.27 3.67 -23.35
C ASN A 6 3.72 5.03 -22.76
N ASN A 7 2.90 6.07 -22.90
CA ASN A 7 3.17 7.38 -22.31
C ASN A 7 2.96 7.39 -20.79
N ALA A 8 2.09 6.52 -20.28
CA ALA A 8 1.77 6.43 -18.86
C ALA A 8 2.97 6.03 -17.99
N TRP A 9 3.76 5.05 -18.44
CA TRP A 9 4.92 4.57 -17.70
C TRP A 9 6.07 5.58 -17.69
N GLU A 10 6.35 6.23 -18.82
CA GLU A 10 7.37 7.28 -18.92
C GLU A 10 7.03 8.47 -18.02
N GLN A 11 5.78 8.95 -18.07
CA GLN A 11 5.32 10.02 -17.19
C GLN A 11 5.43 9.65 -15.70
N PHE A 12 5.09 8.42 -15.35
CA PHE A 12 5.23 7.93 -13.99
C PHE A 12 6.71 7.90 -13.55
N LEU A 13 7.63 7.40 -14.39
CA LEU A 13 9.05 7.35 -14.08
C LEU A 13 9.68 8.75 -13.96
N ASP A 14 9.31 9.68 -14.86
CA ASP A 14 9.74 11.07 -14.79
C ASP A 14 9.27 11.74 -13.51
N GLU A 15 8.03 11.46 -13.09
CA GLU A 15 7.55 11.93 -11.80
C GLU A 15 8.26 11.27 -10.62
N PHE A 16 8.46 9.96 -10.66
CA PHE A 16 9.19 9.24 -9.61
C PHE A 16 10.57 9.86 -9.37
N ILE A 17 11.35 10.10 -10.43
CA ILE A 17 12.68 10.71 -10.32
C ILE A 17 12.60 12.15 -9.81
N SER A 18 11.51 12.86 -10.10
CA SER A 18 11.29 14.24 -9.62
C SER A 18 10.84 14.31 -8.16
N VAL A 19 10.11 13.31 -7.66
CA VAL A 19 9.62 13.22 -6.28
C VAL A 19 10.71 12.66 -5.36
N PHE A 20 11.47 11.70 -5.86
CA PHE A 20 12.57 11.04 -5.17
C PHE A 20 13.89 11.36 -5.89
N SER A 21 14.78 10.38 -6.03
CA SER A 21 15.99 10.49 -6.84
C SER A 21 16.16 9.28 -7.74
N VAL A 22 16.98 9.41 -8.78
CA VAL A 22 17.37 8.28 -9.64
C VAL A 22 18.05 7.15 -8.86
N TYR A 23 18.73 7.45 -7.74
CA TYR A 23 19.37 6.44 -6.90
C TYR A 23 18.35 5.58 -6.15
N ASP A 24 17.15 6.13 -5.90
CA ASP A 24 16.08 5.40 -5.23
C ASP A 24 15.43 4.33 -6.12
N LEU A 25 15.71 4.34 -7.44
CA LEU A 25 15.30 3.27 -8.35
C LEU A 25 15.86 1.90 -7.92
N ASN A 26 17.01 1.87 -7.24
CA ASN A 26 17.68 0.65 -6.79
C ASN A 26 17.27 0.20 -5.37
N LYS A 27 16.44 0.99 -4.68
CA LYS A 27 15.94 0.64 -3.35
C LYS A 27 14.79 -0.36 -3.44
N TYR A 28 14.58 -1.12 -2.37
CA TYR A 28 13.39 -1.93 -2.18
C TYR A 28 12.19 -1.02 -1.90
N LYS A 29 11.17 -1.08 -2.76
CA LYS A 29 10.06 -0.13 -2.81
C LYS A 29 8.85 -0.66 -2.06
N ILE A 30 8.46 0.02 -1.00
CA ILE A 30 7.28 -0.30 -0.22
C ILE A 30 6.20 0.73 -0.48
N PHE A 31 5.13 0.32 -1.14
CA PHE A 31 3.95 1.15 -1.33
C PHE A 31 3.00 0.98 -0.14
N ILE A 32 2.67 2.06 0.55
CA ILE A 32 1.76 2.04 1.69
C ILE A 32 0.39 2.57 1.28
N CYS A 33 -0.62 1.73 1.47
CA CYS A 33 -2.03 1.95 1.17
C CYS A 33 -2.87 1.98 2.44
N GLY A 34 -3.97 2.72 2.39
CA GLY A 34 -4.92 2.88 3.49
C GLY A 34 -5.74 4.16 3.31
N SER A 35 -6.55 4.50 4.30
CA SER A 35 -7.31 5.75 4.24
C SER A 35 -6.41 6.98 4.39
N TYR A 36 -6.73 8.03 3.62
CA TYR A 36 -6.01 9.31 3.61
C TYR A 36 -6.79 10.43 4.31
N ASP A 37 -7.81 10.10 5.11
CA ASP A 37 -8.34 11.05 6.09
C ASP A 37 -7.27 11.42 7.13
N GLU A 38 -7.51 12.50 7.88
CA GLU A 38 -6.48 13.10 8.75
C GLU A 38 -5.94 12.12 9.80
N ASP A 39 -6.82 11.34 10.43
CA ASP A 39 -6.45 10.43 11.51
C ASP A 39 -5.72 9.19 10.96
N SER A 40 -6.25 8.57 9.91
CA SER A 40 -5.63 7.41 9.29
C SER A 40 -4.31 7.76 8.60
N PHE A 41 -4.20 8.93 7.96
CA PHE A 41 -2.96 9.33 7.28
C PHE A 41 -1.80 9.53 8.25
N THR A 42 -2.06 10.05 9.45
CA THR A 42 -1.03 10.14 10.50
C THR A 42 -0.47 8.76 10.85
N THR A 43 -1.35 7.76 10.93
CA THR A 43 -0.97 6.36 11.15
C THR A 43 -0.10 5.82 10.01
N LEU A 44 -0.46 6.11 8.76
CA LEU A 44 0.34 5.71 7.60
C LEU A 44 1.73 6.37 7.59
N GLN A 45 1.84 7.64 8.00
CA GLN A 45 3.12 8.34 8.10
C GLN A 45 4.06 7.68 9.13
N GLU A 46 3.54 7.25 10.28
CA GLU A 46 4.35 6.52 11.26
C GLU A 46 4.81 5.16 10.73
N ILE A 47 3.94 4.43 10.03
CA ILE A 47 4.33 3.18 9.35
C ILE A 47 5.46 3.43 8.36
N LYS A 48 5.34 4.47 7.52
CA LYS A 48 6.38 4.88 6.58
C LYS A 48 7.71 5.17 7.28
N ASN A 49 7.69 5.84 8.43
CA ASN A 49 8.89 6.13 9.22
C ASN A 49 9.54 4.85 9.74
N ILE A 50 8.74 3.90 10.25
CA ILE A 50 9.24 2.62 10.75
C ILE A 50 9.92 1.83 9.62
N VAL A 51 9.25 1.65 8.49
CA VAL A 51 9.80 0.82 7.40
C VAL A 51 10.97 1.47 6.67
N LYS A 52 11.09 2.80 6.72
CA LYS A 52 12.23 3.55 6.14
C LYS A 52 13.54 3.28 6.88
N ASN A 53 13.48 2.87 8.15
CA ASN A 53 14.69 2.58 8.94
C ASN A 53 15.43 1.33 8.48
N LYS A 54 14.81 0.50 7.62
CA LYS A 54 15.48 -0.65 7.01
C LYS A 54 16.42 -0.20 5.88
N ASP A 55 17.67 -0.65 5.94
CA ASP A 55 18.67 -0.35 4.92
C ASP A 55 18.15 -0.63 3.51
N ASN A 56 18.46 0.29 2.59
CA ASN A 56 18.08 0.23 1.18
C ASN A 56 16.57 0.15 0.89
N THR A 57 15.72 0.68 1.76
CA THR A 57 14.26 0.73 1.55
C THR A 57 13.78 2.14 1.16
N LEU A 58 12.83 2.23 0.23
CA LEU A 58 12.06 3.43 -0.08
C LEU A 58 10.59 3.13 0.14
N ALA A 59 10.00 3.72 1.18
CA ALA A 59 8.57 3.68 1.40
C ALA A 59 7.89 4.95 0.89
N PHE A 60 6.73 4.80 0.25
CA PHE A 60 6.01 5.93 -0.35
C PHE A 60 4.49 5.74 -0.37
N PHE A 61 3.80 6.86 -0.60
CA PHE A 61 2.36 6.97 -0.73
C PHE A 61 1.98 7.35 -2.16
N GLU A 62 0.76 7.02 -2.56
CA GLU A 62 0.20 7.47 -3.82
C GLU A 62 0.12 9.01 -3.89
N LYS A 63 -0.11 9.67 -2.74
CA LYS A 63 -0.22 11.14 -2.63
C LYS A 63 1.04 11.90 -3.06
N GLU A 64 2.19 11.23 -3.08
CA GLU A 64 3.47 11.83 -3.48
C GLU A 64 3.54 12.04 -5.00
N PHE A 65 2.80 11.26 -5.78
CA PHE A 65 2.67 11.38 -7.24
C PHE A 65 1.50 12.32 -7.57
N ARG A 66 1.77 13.59 -7.85
CA ARG A 66 0.74 14.64 -8.02
C ARG A 66 0.39 14.91 -9.49
N ARG A 67 1.16 14.39 -10.44
CA ARG A 67 0.97 14.60 -11.88
C ARG A 67 0.48 13.34 -12.58
N THR A 68 0.99 12.19 -12.17
CA THR A 68 0.65 10.88 -12.75
C THR A 68 -0.83 10.62 -12.59
N HIS A 69 -1.55 10.55 -13.72
CA HIS A 69 -2.93 10.08 -13.85
C HIS A 69 -3.92 10.56 -12.77
N ILE A 70 -3.92 11.87 -12.45
CA ILE A 70 -4.84 12.46 -11.47
C ILE A 70 -6.33 12.31 -11.83
N GLU A 71 -6.65 12.10 -13.11
CA GLU A 71 -8.01 11.86 -13.60
C GLU A 71 -8.38 10.37 -13.64
N ASN A 72 -7.40 9.48 -13.44
CA ASN A 72 -7.58 8.03 -13.46
C ASN A 72 -6.79 7.37 -12.33
N LEU A 73 -7.35 7.46 -11.12
CA LEU A 73 -6.73 6.94 -9.90
C LEU A 73 -6.55 5.42 -9.90
N ILE A 74 -7.37 4.69 -10.67
CA ILE A 74 -7.20 3.23 -10.84
C ILE A 74 -5.91 2.94 -11.62
N LEU A 75 -5.67 3.64 -12.73
CA LEU A 75 -4.44 3.49 -13.50
C LEU A 75 -3.23 3.96 -12.70
N LYS A 76 -3.37 5.03 -11.92
CA LYS A 76 -2.32 5.52 -11.03
C LYS A 76 -1.94 4.45 -10.00
N PHE A 77 -2.91 3.88 -9.29
CA PHE A 77 -2.69 2.78 -8.36
C PHE A 77 -1.99 1.60 -9.04
N ASP A 78 -2.47 1.16 -10.22
CA ASP A 78 -1.89 0.04 -10.97
C ASP A 78 -0.40 0.27 -11.30
N LEU A 79 -0.02 1.47 -11.76
CA LEU A 79 1.36 1.80 -12.07
C LEU A 79 2.26 1.77 -10.82
N ILE A 80 1.79 2.36 -9.73
CA ILE A 80 2.52 2.42 -8.46
C ILE A 80 2.66 1.01 -7.87
N ALA A 81 1.57 0.23 -7.88
CA ALA A 81 1.56 -1.15 -7.44
C ALA A 81 2.52 -2.00 -8.28
N LYS A 82 2.53 -1.88 -9.62
CA LYS A 82 3.50 -2.56 -10.49
C LYS A 82 4.94 -2.20 -10.18
N PHE A 83 5.21 -0.92 -9.94
CA PHE A 83 6.55 -0.43 -9.65
C PHE A 83 7.07 -0.81 -8.26
N SER A 84 6.18 -1.04 -7.29
CA SER A 84 6.54 -1.45 -5.93
C SER A 84 7.01 -2.91 -5.83
N ASP A 85 7.95 -3.15 -4.92
CA ASP A 85 8.40 -4.51 -4.58
C ASP A 85 7.50 -5.14 -3.51
N GLU A 86 6.88 -4.31 -2.66
CA GLU A 86 5.93 -4.70 -1.62
C GLU A 86 4.81 -3.68 -1.46
N ILE A 87 3.63 -4.16 -1.04
CA ILE A 87 2.47 -3.34 -0.70
C ILE A 87 2.11 -3.60 0.76
N ILE A 88 1.94 -2.54 1.55
CA ILE A 88 1.37 -2.59 2.89
C ILE A 88 0.00 -1.95 2.83
N MET A 89 -1.05 -2.72 3.11
CA MET A 89 -2.43 -2.23 3.13
C MET A 89 -2.94 -2.15 4.57
N ILE A 90 -3.34 -0.96 5.01
CA ILE A 90 -3.94 -0.74 6.33
C ILE A 90 -5.44 -0.56 6.18
N ILE A 91 -6.20 -1.33 6.97
CA ILE A 91 -7.67 -1.35 6.94
C ILE A 91 -8.21 -1.16 8.35
N ASP A 92 -8.70 0.03 8.62
CA ASP A 92 -9.33 0.48 9.87
C ASP A 92 -10.84 0.76 9.70
N HIS A 93 -11.31 0.99 8.48
CA HIS A 93 -12.72 1.10 8.08
C HIS A 93 -12.91 0.75 6.59
N ASP A 94 -14.17 0.72 6.10
CA ASP A 94 -14.52 0.43 4.70
C ASP A 94 -14.93 1.64 3.84
N LYS A 95 -14.63 2.84 4.33
CA LYS A 95 -14.99 4.10 3.65
C LYS A 95 -13.81 4.64 2.86
N GLY A 96 -13.81 4.54 1.53
CA GLY A 96 -12.80 5.22 0.71
C GLY A 96 -12.22 4.38 -0.42
N GLY A 97 -11.16 4.92 -1.04
CA GLY A 97 -10.52 4.35 -2.22
C GLY A 97 -9.79 3.02 -1.94
N HIS A 98 -9.27 2.83 -0.73
CA HIS A 98 -8.53 1.63 -0.33
C HIS A 98 -9.37 0.34 -0.44
N MET A 99 -10.70 0.42 -0.40
CA MET A 99 -11.58 -0.71 -0.68
C MET A 99 -11.56 -1.15 -2.16
N ILE A 100 -11.46 -0.18 -3.08
CA ILE A 100 -11.29 -0.46 -4.51
C ILE A 100 -9.89 -1.02 -4.77
N GLU A 101 -8.88 -0.43 -4.15
CA GLU A 101 -7.48 -0.90 -4.22
C GLU A 101 -7.36 -2.35 -3.73
N MET A 102 -8.03 -2.70 -2.63
CA MET A 102 -8.10 -4.06 -2.13
C MET A 102 -8.73 -5.02 -3.15
N GLY A 103 -9.81 -4.60 -3.82
CA GLY A 103 -10.41 -5.36 -4.92
C GLY A 103 -9.44 -5.59 -6.09
N ILE A 104 -8.64 -4.58 -6.44
CA ILE A 104 -7.59 -4.69 -7.47
C ILE A 104 -6.52 -5.69 -7.00
N ILE A 105 -5.99 -5.55 -5.77
CA ILE A 105 -5.00 -6.46 -5.20
C ILE A 105 -5.46 -7.91 -5.27
N LEU A 106 -6.70 -8.18 -4.88
CA LEU A 106 -7.30 -9.52 -4.91
C LEU A 106 -7.46 -10.08 -6.33
N SER A 107 -7.63 -9.21 -7.32
CA SER A 107 -7.84 -9.59 -8.73
C SER A 107 -6.53 -9.90 -9.47
N TYR A 108 -5.39 -9.42 -8.99
CA TYR A 108 -4.08 -9.60 -9.61
C TYR A 108 -3.14 -10.40 -8.71
N THR A 109 -2.81 -11.64 -9.12
CA THR A 109 -1.95 -12.55 -8.34
C THR A 109 -0.58 -11.94 -8.00
N GLU A 110 -0.01 -11.11 -8.88
CA GLU A 110 1.26 -10.43 -8.61
C GLU A 110 1.15 -9.47 -7.43
N PHE A 111 0.10 -8.64 -7.38
CA PHE A 111 -0.13 -7.71 -6.29
C PHE A 111 -0.43 -8.44 -4.99
N LEU A 112 -1.30 -9.44 -5.05
CA LEU A 112 -1.64 -10.29 -3.91
C LEU A 112 -0.39 -10.88 -3.23
N ARG A 113 0.54 -11.42 -4.02
CA ARG A 113 1.75 -12.09 -3.50
C ARG A 113 2.70 -11.15 -2.76
N LYS A 114 2.71 -9.86 -3.12
CA LYS A 114 3.58 -8.85 -2.49
C LYS A 114 2.84 -7.96 -1.49
N THR A 115 1.59 -8.28 -1.16
CA THR A 115 0.79 -7.48 -0.21
C THR A 115 0.81 -8.08 1.18
N LYS A 116 1.08 -7.26 2.20
CA LYS A 116 0.76 -7.51 3.60
C LYS A 116 -0.41 -6.62 4.02
N VAL A 117 -1.40 -7.21 4.69
CA VAL A 117 -2.61 -6.50 5.12
C VAL A 117 -2.64 -6.43 6.64
N PHE A 118 -2.88 -5.23 7.17
CA PHE A 118 -3.10 -5.00 8.59
C PHE A 118 -4.53 -4.52 8.80
N VAL A 119 -5.26 -5.19 9.68
CA VAL A 119 -6.69 -4.93 9.90
C VAL A 119 -6.97 -4.65 11.38
N LEU A 120 -7.65 -3.55 11.67
CA LEU A 120 -8.16 -3.28 13.01
C LEU A 120 -9.23 -4.34 13.37
N LYS A 121 -9.07 -5.07 14.49
CA LYS A 121 -9.89 -6.26 14.81
C LYS A 121 -11.40 -6.03 14.74
N ASP A 122 -11.86 -4.88 15.22
CA ASP A 122 -13.28 -4.51 15.26
C ASP A 122 -13.64 -3.47 14.20
N ALA A 123 -12.83 -3.34 13.15
CA ALA A 123 -13.11 -2.43 12.05
C ALA A 123 -14.51 -2.64 11.48
N ASP A 124 -15.22 -1.55 11.25
CA ASP A 124 -16.47 -1.56 10.49
C ASP A 124 -16.13 -1.73 9.01
N ILE A 125 -15.96 -3.00 8.61
CA ILE A 125 -15.69 -3.39 7.23
C ILE A 125 -16.74 -4.34 6.67
N THR A 126 -16.96 -4.25 5.37
CA THR A 126 -17.95 -5.04 4.64
C THR A 126 -17.81 -6.56 4.83
N HIS A 127 -18.93 -7.28 4.72
CA HIS A 127 -18.93 -8.74 4.75
C HIS A 127 -18.12 -9.39 3.62
N VAL A 128 -18.04 -8.75 2.45
CA VAL A 128 -17.23 -9.23 1.33
C VAL A 128 -15.76 -9.32 1.75
N LEU A 129 -15.30 -8.35 2.53
CA LEU A 129 -13.93 -8.34 3.05
C LEU A 129 -13.77 -9.29 4.25
N LYS A 130 -14.62 -9.17 5.28
CA LYS A 130 -14.55 -10.01 6.52
C LYS A 130 -14.66 -11.51 6.24
N LYS A 131 -15.53 -11.91 5.32
CA LYS A 131 -15.86 -13.33 5.04
C LYS A 131 -15.31 -13.83 3.70
N GLY A 132 -14.53 -13.02 3.00
CA GLY A 132 -14.01 -13.34 1.67
C GLY A 132 -12.59 -12.83 1.49
N GLY A 133 -12.45 -11.54 1.18
CA GLY A 133 -11.19 -10.94 0.74
C GLY A 133 -10.02 -11.02 1.73
N LEU A 134 -10.27 -11.16 3.04
CA LEU A 134 -9.21 -11.33 4.04
C LEU A 134 -8.90 -12.79 4.38
N LEU A 135 -9.67 -13.75 3.87
CA LEU A 135 -9.50 -15.15 4.22
C LEU A 135 -8.67 -15.90 3.18
N THR A 136 -8.24 -17.10 3.55
CA THR A 136 -7.66 -18.07 2.60
C THR A 136 -8.67 -18.33 1.48
N PRO A 137 -8.25 -18.36 0.19
CA PRO A 137 -6.87 -18.50 -0.30
C PRO A 137 -6.09 -17.19 -0.50
N PHE A 138 -6.65 -16.03 -0.18
CA PHE A 138 -6.00 -14.74 -0.46
C PHE A 138 -4.95 -14.39 0.57
N PHE A 139 -5.32 -14.42 1.85
CA PHE A 139 -4.41 -14.13 2.95
C PHE A 139 -4.46 -15.21 4.03
N GLU A 140 -3.38 -15.27 4.79
CA GLU A 140 -3.11 -16.19 5.88
C GLU A 140 -2.66 -15.38 7.10
N GLU A 141 -3.36 -15.56 8.21
CA GLU A 141 -3.09 -14.85 9.45
C GLU A 141 -1.66 -15.12 9.94
N ASN A 142 -0.99 -14.08 10.44
CA ASN A 142 0.42 -14.10 10.88
C ASN A 142 1.46 -14.32 9.78
N LYS A 143 1.06 -14.31 8.50
CA LYS A 143 1.98 -14.40 7.35
C LYS A 143 1.91 -13.18 6.46
N ASN A 144 0.72 -12.88 5.95
CA ASN A 144 0.44 -11.71 5.11
C ASN A 144 -0.88 -11.02 5.49
N LEU A 145 -1.53 -11.48 6.54
CA LEU A 145 -2.63 -10.81 7.24
C LEU A 145 -2.30 -10.69 8.71
N PHE A 146 -2.45 -9.48 9.25
CA PHE A 146 -2.17 -9.18 10.64
C PHE A 146 -3.33 -8.38 11.22
N TYR A 147 -3.79 -8.76 12.41
CA TYR A 147 -4.81 -8.01 13.12
C TYR A 147 -4.18 -7.17 14.24
N PHE A 148 -4.67 -5.95 14.43
CA PHE A 148 -4.24 -5.06 15.50
C PHE A 148 -5.43 -4.50 16.30
N ASP A 149 -5.20 -4.15 17.56
CA ASP A 149 -6.22 -3.61 18.47
C ASP A 149 -6.21 -2.07 18.47
N ASP A 150 -5.03 -1.47 18.34
CA ASP A 150 -4.79 -0.03 18.37
C ASP A 150 -3.51 0.31 17.57
N ASN A 151 -3.25 1.60 17.40
CA ASN A 151 -2.10 2.09 16.66
C ASN A 151 -0.75 1.68 17.28
N ASP A 152 -0.64 1.59 18.60
CA ASP A 152 0.61 1.17 19.24
C ASP A 152 0.91 -0.31 18.91
N LYS A 153 -0.11 -1.17 18.92
CA LYS A 153 0.02 -2.57 18.50
C LYS A 153 0.34 -2.70 17.02
N LEU A 154 -0.25 -1.86 16.18
CA LEU A 154 0.09 -1.79 14.76
C LEU A 154 1.58 -1.44 14.56
N TYR A 155 2.05 -0.38 15.20
CA TYR A 155 3.44 0.06 15.07
C TYR A 155 4.43 -0.98 15.58
N LEU A 156 4.14 -1.62 16.72
CA LEU A 156 4.96 -2.72 17.22
C LEU A 156 5.01 -3.89 16.23
N LYS A 157 3.85 -4.26 15.65
CA LYS A 157 3.81 -5.35 14.67
C LYS A 157 4.60 -5.03 13.40
N VAL A 158 4.52 -3.78 12.92
CA VAL A 158 5.32 -3.34 11.78
C VAL A 158 6.80 -3.36 12.17
N LYS A 159 7.20 -2.83 13.33
CA LYS A 159 8.59 -2.89 13.80
C LYS A 159 9.12 -4.33 13.83
N ASP A 160 8.39 -5.26 14.44
CA ASP A 160 8.77 -6.68 14.47
C ASP A 160 9.08 -7.27 13.07
N LEU A 161 8.38 -6.79 12.04
CA LEU A 161 8.50 -7.30 10.66
C LEU A 161 9.64 -6.65 9.87
N TYR A 162 10.06 -5.42 10.20
CA TYR A 162 11.04 -4.66 9.41
C TYR A 162 12.30 -4.25 10.17
N GLU A 163 12.31 -4.31 11.50
CA GLU A 163 13.46 -4.02 12.38
C GLU A 163 14.07 -5.32 12.94
N ILE A 164 14.30 -6.34 12.09
CA ILE A 164 15.08 -7.50 12.50
C ILE A 164 16.55 -7.09 12.51
N GLU A 165 17.14 -7.04 13.71
CA GLU A 165 18.58 -6.90 14.00
C GLU A 165 19.46 -7.88 13.19
#